data_AF-A0A4P1B4Z8-F1
#
_entry.id   AF-A0A4P1B4Z8-F1
#
_cell.length_a   1.000
_cell.length_b   1.000
_cell.length_c   1.000
_cell.angle_alpha   90.00
_cell.angle_beta   90.00
_cell.angle_gamma   90.00
#
_symmetry.space_group_name_H-M   'P 1'
#
loop_
_entity.id
_entity.type
_entity.pdbx_description
1 polymer ?
#
loop_
_entity_poly.entity_id
_entity_poly.type
_entity_poly.pdbx_seq_one_letter_code
_entity_poly.pdbx_strand_id
1 'polypeptide(L)'
;MSQAINAVTSSSKRPYRKGKPLSAAERQQKAVARKKTTHKEVRVFVRDSLKNQLQIMCESEGITQAEMIERLIEMESAKLGIDVTTSHS
;
A
#
# COMPACT_ATOMS: atom_id res chain seq x y z
N MET A 1 -8.40 -42.14 49.32
CA MET A 1 -8.92 -42.22 47.94
C MET A 1 -9.80 -41.00 47.69
N SER A 2 -9.35 -40.16 46.76
CA SER A 2 -10.08 -39.20 45.90
C SER A 2 -11.20 -38.31 46.48
N GLN A 3 -10.90 -37.01 46.61
CA GLN A 3 -11.88 -35.95 46.41
C GLN A 3 -11.40 -35.06 45.26
N ALA A 4 -12.20 -34.97 44.20
CA ALA A 4 -12.13 -33.90 43.22
C ALA A 4 -13.57 -33.48 42.92
N ILE A 5 -14.00 -32.43 43.62
CA ILE A 5 -15.24 -31.71 43.37
C ILE A 5 -15.10 -30.94 42.05
N ASN A 6 -15.99 -31.24 41.11
CA ASN A 6 -16.02 -30.63 39.78
C ASN A 6 -16.31 -29.12 39.89
N ALA A 7 -15.29 -28.29 39.66
CA ALA A 7 -15.45 -26.86 39.46
C ALA A 7 -15.96 -26.58 38.03
N VAL A 8 -17.28 -26.45 37.87
CA VAL A 8 -17.91 -25.98 36.63
C VAL A 8 -17.64 -24.48 36.51
N THR A 9 -16.61 -24.12 35.74
CA THR A 9 -16.37 -22.73 35.33
C THR A 9 -17.20 -22.45 34.06
N SER A 10 -18.26 -21.65 34.20
CA SER A 10 -19.14 -21.24 33.10
C SER A 10 -18.49 -20.17 32.22
N SER A 11 -17.40 -20.50 31.53
CA SER A 11 -16.89 -19.65 30.44
C SER A 11 -17.67 -19.96 29.15
N SER A 12 -18.77 -19.24 28.94
CA SER A 12 -19.53 -19.30 27.70
C SER A 12 -18.67 -18.74 26.56
N LYS A 13 -18.08 -19.65 25.76
CA LYS A 13 -17.32 -19.31 24.55
C LYS A 13 -18.21 -18.52 23.59
N ARG A 14 -17.78 -17.31 23.21
CA ARG A 14 -18.42 -16.53 22.14
C ARG A 14 -18.42 -17.40 20.86
N PRO A 15 -19.57 -17.61 20.19
CA PRO A 15 -19.61 -18.40 18.97
C PRO A 15 -18.69 -17.77 17.93
N TYR A 16 -17.79 -18.58 17.38
CA TYR A 16 -16.85 -18.17 16.34
C TYR A 16 -17.63 -17.69 15.11
N ARG A 17 -17.65 -16.36 14.88
CA ARG A 17 -18.10 -15.81 13.61
C ARG A 17 -17.00 -16.01 12.58
N LYS A 18 -17.02 -17.16 11.89
CA LYS A 18 -16.22 -17.35 10.68
C LYS A 18 -16.78 -16.42 9.62
N GLY A 19 -16.30 -15.17 9.60
CA GLY A 19 -16.55 -14.28 8.48
C GLY A 19 -16.14 -14.98 7.18
N LYS A 20 -16.84 -14.70 6.08
CA LYS A 20 -16.38 -15.16 4.77
C LYS A 20 -15.03 -14.48 4.51
N PRO A 21 -13.93 -15.23 4.34
CA PRO A 21 -12.65 -14.62 4.00
C PRO A 21 -12.80 -13.92 2.66
N LEU A 22 -12.25 -12.71 2.56
CA LEU A 22 -12.25 -11.97 1.29
C LEU A 22 -11.54 -12.81 0.23
N SER A 23 -12.18 -12.92 -0.93
CA SER A 23 -11.57 -13.50 -2.12
C SER A 23 -10.31 -12.72 -2.51
N ALA A 24 -9.43 -13.34 -3.30
CA ALA A 24 -8.24 -12.68 -3.81
C ALA A 24 -8.58 -11.39 -4.58
N ALA A 25 -9.67 -11.42 -5.37
CA ALA A 25 -10.16 -10.28 -6.12
C ALA A 25 -10.64 -9.14 -5.21
N GLU A 26 -11.45 -9.41 -4.20
CA GLU A 26 -11.92 -8.37 -3.25
C GLU A 26 -10.76 -7.78 -2.44
N ARG A 27 -9.76 -8.60 -2.11
CA ARG A 27 -8.55 -8.12 -1.43
C ARG A 27 -7.73 -7.19 -2.32
N GLN A 28 -7.55 -7.57 -3.60
CA GLN A 28 -6.87 -6.74 -4.59
C GLN A 28 -7.63 -5.43 -4.83
N GLN A 29 -8.94 -5.47 -5.00
CA GLN A 29 -9.77 -4.27 -5.16
C GLN A 29 -9.67 -3.34 -3.96
N LYS A 30 -9.72 -3.87 -2.73
CA LYS A 30 -9.51 -3.06 -1.52
C LYS A 30 -8.11 -2.47 -1.44
N ALA A 31 -7.08 -3.20 -1.84
CA ALA A 31 -5.71 -2.68 -1.88
C ALA A 31 -5.56 -1.55 -2.90
N VAL A 32 -6.13 -1.71 -4.09
CA VAL A 32 -6.15 -0.68 -5.14
C VAL A 32 -6.97 0.53 -4.68
N ALA A 33 -8.13 0.34 -4.06
CA ALA A 33 -8.95 1.42 -3.53
C ALA A 33 -8.20 2.25 -2.48
N ARG A 34 -7.45 1.60 -1.56
CA ARG A 34 -6.59 2.28 -0.58
C ARG A 34 -5.44 3.04 -1.23
N LYS A 35 -4.87 2.55 -2.34
CA LYS A 35 -3.84 3.28 -3.07
C LYS A 35 -4.42 4.50 -3.79
N LYS A 36 -5.61 4.38 -4.38
CA LYS A 36 -6.31 5.49 -5.05
C LYS A 36 -6.73 6.63 -4.12
N THR A 37 -6.93 6.34 -2.83
CA THR A 37 -7.23 7.40 -1.84
C THR A 37 -6.04 8.30 -1.56
N THR A 38 -4.81 7.79 -1.69
CA THR A 38 -3.58 8.52 -1.36
C THR A 38 -2.75 8.92 -2.57
N HIS A 39 -2.87 8.21 -3.69
CA HIS A 39 -2.08 8.43 -4.91
C HIS A 39 -3.00 8.60 -6.12
N LYS A 40 -2.63 9.51 -7.02
CA LYS A 40 -3.28 9.69 -8.33
C LYS A 40 -2.48 8.96 -9.41
N GLU A 41 -3.18 8.36 -10.38
CA GLU A 41 -2.55 7.68 -11.51
C GLU A 41 -2.03 8.68 -12.53
N VAL A 42 -0.81 8.48 -13.01
CA VAL A 42 -0.16 9.29 -14.06
C VAL A 42 0.10 8.40 -15.28
N ARG A 43 -0.58 8.69 -16.40
CA ARG A 43 -0.37 7.99 -17.68
C ARG A 43 0.39 8.91 -18.63
N VAL A 44 1.62 8.53 -18.96
CA VAL A 44 2.52 9.33 -19.80
C VAL A 44 3.17 8.50 -20.90
N PHE A 45 3.42 9.15 -22.03
CA PHE A 45 4.26 8.61 -23.09
C PHE A 45 5.58 9.38 -23.08
N VAL A 46 6.69 8.65 -23.05
CA VAL A 46 8.05 9.19 -23.08
C VAL A 46 8.81 8.57 -24.23
N ARG A 47 9.90 9.20 -24.67
CA ARG A 47 10.77 8.63 -25.71
C ARG A 47 11.36 7.29 -25.24
N ASP A 48 11.45 6.33 -26.16
CA ASP A 48 11.92 4.98 -25.85
C ASP A 48 13.31 4.96 -25.19
N SER A 49 14.23 5.81 -25.65
CA SER A 49 15.57 5.93 -25.05
C SER A 49 15.53 6.34 -23.58
N LEU A 50 14.66 7.28 -23.22
CA LEU A 50 14.48 7.74 -21.84
C LEU A 50 13.80 6.68 -20.98
N LYS A 51 12.85 5.92 -21.55
CA LYS A 51 12.21 4.81 -20.85
C LYS A 51 13.22 3.73 -20.46
N ASN A 52 14.11 3.37 -21.38
CA ASN A 52 15.15 2.38 -21.12
C ASN A 52 16.12 2.87 -20.03
N GLN A 53 16.49 4.15 -20.07
CA GLN A 53 17.32 4.76 -19.02
C GLN A 53 16.60 4.76 -17.66
N LEU A 54 15.31 5.14 -17.61
CA LEU A 54 14.50 5.09 -16.39
C LEU A 54 14.51 3.68 -15.80
N GLN A 55 14.32 2.65 -16.63
CA GLN A 55 14.32 1.27 -16.18
C GLN A 55 15.67 0.85 -15.59
N ILE A 56 16.79 1.18 -16.24
CA ILE A 56 18.14 0.91 -15.73
C ILE A 56 18.35 1.59 -14.37
N MET A 57 17.94 2.86 -14.23
CA MET A 57 18.08 3.58 -12.97
C MET A 57 17.26 2.92 -11.85
N CYS A 58 16.01 2.52 -12.15
CA CYS A 58 15.16 1.79 -11.20
C CYS A 58 15.80 0.47 -10.75
N GLU A 59 16.34 -0.30 -11.69
CA GLU A 59 17.03 -1.57 -11.40
C GLU A 59 18.29 -1.37 -10.56
N SER A 60 19.08 -0.33 -10.85
CA SER A 60 20.31 -0.04 -10.11
C SER A 60 20.08 0.40 -8.66
N GLU A 61 19.00 1.16 -8.41
CA GLU A 61 18.65 1.66 -7.08
C GLU A 61 17.73 0.68 -6.32
N GLY A 62 17.20 -0.35 -6.99
CA GLY A 62 16.26 -1.29 -6.41
C GLY A 62 14.90 -0.67 -6.08
N ILE A 63 14.51 0.40 -6.78
CA ILE A 63 13.25 1.12 -6.55
C ILE A 63 12.28 0.92 -7.71
N THR A 64 11.00 1.20 -7.45
CA THR A 64 9.96 1.14 -8.48
C THR A 64 10.00 2.37 -9.39
N GLN A 65 9.45 2.24 -10.61
CA GLN A 65 9.31 3.37 -11.54
C GLN A 65 8.49 4.52 -10.93
N ALA A 66 7.49 4.22 -10.11
CA ALA A 66 6.68 5.22 -9.45
C ALA A 66 7.51 6.04 -8.46
N GLU A 67 8.29 5.37 -7.60
CA GLU A 67 9.18 6.05 -6.63
C GLU A 67 10.26 6.89 -7.35
N MET A 68 10.81 6.38 -8.46
CA MET A 68 11.76 7.15 -9.25
C MET A 68 11.09 8.42 -9.83
N ILE A 69 9.86 8.32 -10.33
CA ILE A 69 9.12 9.49 -10.83
C ILE A 69 8.83 10.48 -9.70
N GLU A 70 8.43 10.02 -8.52
CA GLU A 70 8.21 10.88 -7.34
C GLU A 70 9.48 11.65 -6.97
N ARG A 71 10.64 10.98 -6.89
CA ARG A 71 11.93 11.62 -6.62
C ARG A 71 12.31 12.66 -7.67
N LEU A 72 12.10 12.36 -8.95
CA LEU A 72 12.37 13.29 -10.04
C LEU A 72 11.48 14.53 -9.95
N ILE A 73 10.20 14.37 -9.58
CA ILE A 73 9.26 15.48 -9.37
C ILE A 73 9.67 16.32 -8.16
N GLU A 74 9.99 15.70 -7.03
CA GLU A 74 10.43 16.40 -5.81
C GLU A 74 11.70 17.22 -6.05
N MET A 75 12.71 16.59 -6.69
CA MET A 75 13.96 17.26 -7.03
C MET A 75 13.74 18.45 -7.95
N GLU A 76 12.91 18.31 -8.98
CA GLU A 76 12.65 19.40 -9.92
C GLU A 76 11.79 20.51 -9.29
N SER A 77 10.81 20.14 -8.44
CA SER A 77 9.99 21.09 -7.70
C SER A 77 10.83 21.94 -6.75
N ALA A 78 11.81 21.33 -6.07
CA ALA A 78 12.75 22.04 -5.20
C ALA A 78 13.63 23.02 -5.98
N LYS A 79 14.11 22.65 -7.17
CA LYS A 79 14.89 23.56 -8.04
C LYS A 79 14.04 24.74 -8.54
N LEU A 80 12.79 24.50 -8.88
CA LEU A 80 11.86 25.51 -9.38
C LEU A 80 11.23 26.37 -8.26
N GLY A 81 11.49 26.04 -6.99
CA GLY A 81 10.88 26.73 -5.85
C GLY A 81 9.37 26.48 -5.72
N ILE A 82 8.86 25.38 -6.29
CA ILE A 82 7.47 24.97 -6.15
C ILE A 82 7.37 24.17 -4.85
N ASP A 83 7.16 24.88 -3.75
CA ASP A 83 6.87 24.23 -2.47
C ASP A 83 5.39 23.78 -2.49
N VAL A 84 5.16 22.48 -2.67
CA VAL A 84 3.81 21.91 -2.58
C VAL A 84 3.41 21.93 -1.10
N THR A 85 2.87 23.07 -0.67
CA THR A 85 2.12 23.16 0.59
C THR A 85 1.03 22.09 0.55
N THR A 86 1.27 20.98 1.23
CA THR A 86 0.30 19.91 1.44
C THR A 86 -0.79 20.46 2.36
N SER A 87 -1.66 21.27 1.79
CA SER A 87 -2.86 21.83 2.41
C SER A 87 -3.97 20.80 2.24
N HIS A 88 -3.94 19.73 3.04
CA HIS A 88 -5.11 18.88 3.21
C HIS A 88 -6.09 19.58 4.16
N SER A 89 -7.15 20.15 3.59
CA SER A 89 -8.41 20.45 4.30
C SER A 89 -9.30 19.20 4.34
#